data_AF-D2KFD4-F1
#
_entry.id   AF-D2KFD4-F1
#
_cell.length_a   1.000
_cell.length_b   1.000
_cell.length_c   1.000
_cell.angle_alpha   90.00
_cell.angle_beta   90.00
_cell.angle_gamma   90.00
#
_symmetry.space_group_name_H-M   'P 1'
#
loop_
_entity.id
_entity.type
_entity.pdbx_description
1 polymer ?
#
loop_
_entity_poly.entity_id
_entity_poly.type
_entity_poly.pdbx_seq_one_letter_code
_entity_poly.pdbx_strand_id
1 'polypeptide(L)'
;ERGITIDITLWKFETPKYYVTVIDAPGHRDFIKNMITGTSQADVAVLIVAAGTGEFEAGISKNGQTREHALLAYTLGVKQLIVGVNKMDTTEPPFSQSRFEEIQKEVSAYVKKIGYNPATVPFVPISGWNGDNMLEPSSNMPWFKGWQLERKGSKFEGKTLLAALDA
;
A
#
# COMPACT_ATOMS: atom_id res chain seq x y z
N GLU A 1 -4.48 26.34 4.85
CA GLU A 1 -3.52 25.35 4.32
C GLU A 1 -4.23 24.48 3.30
N ARG A 2 -3.62 24.10 2.17
CA ARG A 2 -4.29 23.41 1.06
C ARG A 2 -4.50 21.89 1.26
N GLY A 3 -4.23 21.35 2.45
CA GLY A 3 -4.45 19.92 2.76
C GLY A 3 -3.65 18.94 1.89
N ILE A 4 -2.63 19.42 1.18
CA ILE A 4 -1.75 18.63 0.31
C ILE A 4 -0.33 18.72 0.86
N THR A 5 0.36 17.58 0.97
CA THR A 5 1.80 17.53 1.30
C THR A 5 2.58 18.29 0.22
N ILE A 6 3.54 19.14 0.61
CA ILE A 6 4.35 19.96 -0.31
C ILE A 6 5.83 19.55 -0.23
N ASP A 7 6.34 19.35 1.00
CA ASP A 7 7.71 18.93 1.27
C ASP A 7 7.78 17.45 1.68
N ILE A 8 8.92 16.81 1.39
CA ILE A 8 9.19 15.45 1.84
C ILE A 8 9.32 15.46 3.36
N THR A 9 8.45 14.73 4.04
CA THR A 9 8.55 14.56 5.49
C THR A 9 9.21 13.22 5.80
N LEU A 10 10.24 13.24 6.65
CA LEU A 10 10.96 12.07 7.08
C LEU A 10 10.50 11.69 8.49
N TRP A 11 9.83 10.54 8.61
CA TRP A 11 9.48 9.95 9.89
C TRP A 11 10.31 8.70 10.13
N LYS A 12 10.69 8.43 11.38
CA LYS A 12 11.49 7.24 11.72
C LYS A 12 10.77 6.42 12.78
N PHE A 13 10.76 5.11 12.58
CA PHE A 13 10.32 4.16 13.59
C PHE A 13 11.07 2.85 13.43
N GLU A 14 10.95 1.98 14.43
CA GLU A 14 11.66 0.70 14.47
C GLU A 14 10.65 -0.45 14.37
N THR A 15 10.99 -1.45 13.56
CA THR A 15 10.38 -2.79 13.60
C THR A 15 11.32 -3.71 14.40
N PRO A 16 10.91 -4.94 14.74
CA PRO A 16 11.80 -5.89 15.40
C PRO A 16 13.12 -6.16 14.64
N LYS A 17 13.16 -6.00 13.31
CA LYS A 17 14.36 -6.25 12.50
C LYS A 17 14.96 -5.03 11.82
N TYR A 18 14.20 -3.96 11.59
CA TYR A 18 14.61 -2.86 10.74
C TYR A 18 14.38 -1.48 11.38
N TYR A 19 15.26 -0.54 11.05
CA TYR A 19 15.03 0.88 11.25
C TYR A 19 14.37 1.44 10.00
N VAL A 20 13.10 1.82 10.09
CA VAL A 20 12.30 2.29 8.95
C VAL A 20 12.26 3.80 8.94
N THR A 21 12.62 4.38 7.79
CA THR A 21 12.39 5.81 7.51
C THR A 21 11.27 5.92 6.49
N VAL A 22 10.16 6.53 6.89
CA VAL A 22 9.04 6.86 6.00
C VAL A 22 9.35 8.16 5.29
N ILE A 23 9.22 8.10 3.97
CA ILE A 23 9.32 9.24 3.07
C ILE A 23 7.91 9.51 2.56
N ASP A 24 7.22 10.49 3.17
CA ASP A 24 5.91 10.89 2.64
C ASP A 24 6.12 11.80 1.42
N ALA A 25 5.70 11.32 0.26
CA ALA A 25 5.88 11.99 -1.01
C ALA A 25 4.53 12.50 -1.55
N PRO A 26 4.46 13.75 -2.00
CA PRO A 26 3.22 14.36 -2.46
C PRO A 26 2.72 13.73 -3.78
N GLY A 27 1.43 13.40 -3.84
CA GLY A 27 0.80 12.78 -5.01
C GLY A 27 0.36 13.73 -6.12
N HIS A 28 0.50 15.05 -5.93
CA HIS A 28 0.11 16.02 -6.96
C HIS A 28 1.15 16.05 -8.09
N ARG A 29 0.68 16.16 -9.34
CA ARG A 29 1.54 16.19 -10.54
C ARG A 29 2.64 17.23 -10.49
N ASP A 30 2.35 18.37 -9.89
CA ASP A 30 3.31 19.49 -9.75
C ASP A 30 4.49 19.15 -8.81
N PHE A 31 4.40 18.08 -8.01
CA PHE A 31 5.43 17.67 -7.06
C PHE A 31 6.07 16.31 -7.38
N ILE A 32 5.95 15.82 -8.62
CA ILE A 32 6.60 14.59 -9.09
C ILE A 32 8.12 14.63 -8.87
N LYS A 33 8.75 15.81 -8.93
CA LYS A 33 10.19 15.97 -8.63
C LYS A 33 10.54 15.51 -7.21
N ASN A 34 9.71 15.88 -6.23
CA ASN A 34 9.91 15.49 -4.83
C ASN A 34 9.68 13.99 -4.66
N MET A 35 8.70 13.43 -5.37
CA MET A 35 8.47 11.99 -5.41
C MET A 35 9.66 11.22 -5.99
N ILE A 36 10.27 11.72 -7.09
CA ILE A 36 11.44 11.06 -7.71
C ILE A 36 12.62 11.03 -6.73
N THR A 37 12.93 12.16 -6.08
CA THR A 37 14.05 12.22 -5.12
C THR A 37 13.81 11.27 -3.94
N GLY A 38 12.61 11.26 -3.37
CA GLY A 38 12.27 10.37 -2.26
C GLY A 38 12.26 8.89 -2.66
N THR A 39 11.63 8.56 -3.78
CA THR A 39 11.48 7.17 -4.25
C THR A 39 12.81 6.58 -4.71
N SER A 40 13.75 7.39 -5.20
CA SER A 40 15.09 6.92 -5.59
C SER A 40 15.92 6.36 -4.43
N GLN A 41 15.55 6.68 -3.18
CA GLN A 41 16.21 6.19 -1.97
C GLN A 41 15.42 5.08 -1.27
N ALA A 42 14.25 4.70 -1.79
CA ALA A 42 13.36 3.76 -1.13
C ALA A 42 13.72 2.30 -1.46
N ASP A 43 13.84 1.46 -0.43
CA ASP A 43 14.01 0.01 -0.60
C ASP A 43 12.68 -0.72 -0.88
N VAL A 44 11.57 -0.15 -0.39
CA VAL A 44 10.20 -0.67 -0.49
C VAL A 44 9.21 0.46 -0.70
N ALA A 45 8.20 0.24 -1.53
CA ALA A 45 7.08 1.15 -1.72
C ALA A 45 5.83 0.60 -1.00
N VAL A 46 5.12 1.49 -0.30
CA VAL A 46 3.81 1.19 0.27
C VAL A 46 2.74 1.91 -0.55
N LEU A 47 1.96 1.13 -1.31
CA LEU A 47 0.88 1.65 -2.13
C LEU A 47 -0.43 1.61 -1.34
N ILE A 48 -0.95 2.78 -0.98
CA ILE A 48 -2.24 2.92 -0.31
C ILE A 48 -3.35 3.04 -1.36
N VAL A 49 -4.34 2.15 -1.25
CA VAL A 49 -5.49 2.07 -2.14
C VAL A 49 -6.76 2.23 -1.31
N ALA A 50 -7.61 3.19 -1.63
CA ALA A 50 -8.87 3.37 -0.91
C ALA A 50 -9.89 2.28 -1.30
N ALA A 51 -10.60 1.72 -0.31
CA ALA A 51 -11.59 0.67 -0.51
C ALA A 51 -13.01 1.20 -0.81
N GLY A 52 -13.25 2.49 -0.53
CA GLY A 52 -14.53 3.14 -0.76
C GLY A 52 -15.00 3.03 -2.22
N THR A 53 -16.30 2.86 -2.40
CA THR A 53 -16.93 2.86 -3.72
C THR A 53 -16.75 4.22 -4.38
N GLY A 54 -16.30 4.24 -5.64
CA GLY A 54 -15.96 5.45 -6.39
C GLY A 54 -14.53 5.93 -6.15
N GLU A 55 -14.01 5.85 -4.92
CA GLU A 55 -12.63 6.24 -4.61
C GLU A 55 -11.61 5.29 -5.25
N PHE A 56 -11.86 3.98 -5.14
CA PHE A 56 -11.01 2.96 -5.75
C PHE A 56 -10.96 3.13 -7.27
N GLU A 57 -12.13 3.26 -7.90
CA GLU A 57 -12.29 3.37 -9.34
C GLU A 57 -11.64 4.64 -9.88
N ALA A 58 -11.71 5.75 -9.13
CA ALA A 58 -11.01 6.99 -9.45
C ALA A 58 -9.47 6.82 -9.35
N GLY A 59 -8.99 6.17 -8.29
CA GLY A 59 -7.56 5.93 -8.05
C GLY A 59 -6.92 4.99 -9.08
N ILE A 60 -7.66 3.98 -9.55
CA ILE A 60 -7.21 3.05 -10.60
C ILE A 60 -7.61 3.50 -12.00
N SER A 61 -8.22 4.67 -12.18
CA SER A 61 -8.55 5.19 -13.51
C SER A 61 -7.30 5.52 -14.33
N LYS A 62 -7.44 5.80 -15.64
CA LYS A 62 -6.30 6.22 -16.49
C LYS A 62 -5.61 7.50 -16.00
N ASN A 63 -6.35 8.36 -15.30
CA ASN A 63 -5.84 9.60 -14.72
C ASN A 63 -5.60 9.47 -13.21
N GLY A 64 -5.70 8.26 -12.66
CA GLY A 64 -5.60 7.98 -11.24
C GLY A 64 -4.14 7.96 -10.78
N GLN A 65 -3.89 8.56 -9.61
CA GLN A 65 -2.55 8.69 -9.04
C GLN A 65 -1.95 7.35 -8.59
N THR A 66 -2.77 6.41 -8.12
CA THR A 66 -2.33 5.08 -7.68
C THR A 66 -1.56 4.36 -8.79
N ARG A 67 -1.99 4.55 -10.04
CA ARG A 67 -1.34 4.00 -11.23
C ARG A 67 0.02 4.65 -11.50
N GLU A 68 0.02 5.97 -11.54
CA GLU A 68 1.22 6.76 -11.81
C GLU A 68 2.30 6.49 -10.75
N HIS A 69 1.92 6.42 -9.48
CA HIS A 69 2.84 6.17 -8.37
C HIS A 69 3.48 4.77 -8.42
N ALA A 70 2.67 3.73 -8.67
CA ALA A 70 3.19 2.37 -8.74
C ALA A 70 4.15 2.17 -9.94
N LEU A 71 3.86 2.81 -11.07
CA LEU A 71 4.73 2.83 -12.24
C LEU A 71 6.04 3.57 -11.95
N LEU A 72 5.96 4.77 -11.37
CA LEU A 72 7.14 5.57 -11.01
C LEU A 72 8.05 4.81 -10.03
N ALA A 73 7.48 4.18 -8.99
CA ALA A 73 8.24 3.36 -8.06
C ALA A 73 9.02 2.23 -8.77
N TYR A 74 8.36 1.54 -9.70
CA TYR A 74 9.01 0.46 -10.46
C TYR A 74 10.13 0.98 -11.37
N THR A 75 9.88 2.07 -12.10
CA THR A 75 10.86 2.68 -13.01
C THR A 75 12.09 3.20 -12.26
N LEU A 76 11.92 3.67 -11.01
CA LEU A 76 13.00 4.14 -10.16
C LEU A 76 13.75 3.01 -9.43
N GLY A 77 13.38 1.75 -9.67
CA GLY A 77 14.11 0.58 -9.18
C GLY A 77 13.58 -0.01 -7.88
N VAL A 78 12.46 0.48 -7.34
CA VAL A 78 11.81 -0.08 -6.16
C VAL A 78 11.09 -1.37 -6.54
N LYS A 79 11.71 -2.52 -6.27
CA LYS A 79 11.18 -3.84 -6.67
C LYS A 79 10.27 -4.47 -5.61
N GLN A 80 10.26 -3.93 -4.40
CA GLN A 80 9.42 -4.40 -3.30
C GLN A 80 8.22 -3.48 -3.16
N LEU A 81 7.03 -4.06 -3.15
CA LEU A 81 5.78 -3.33 -3.07
C LEU A 81 4.89 -4.00 -2.02
N ILE A 82 4.31 -3.18 -1.15
CA ILE A 82 3.27 -3.57 -0.18
C ILE A 82 2.01 -2.81 -0.57
N VAL A 83 0.85 -3.47 -0.59
CA VAL A 83 -0.43 -2.82 -0.89
C VAL A 83 -1.27 -2.76 0.38
N GLY A 84 -1.56 -1.55 0.85
CA GLY A 84 -2.49 -1.28 1.94
C GLY A 84 -3.85 -0.89 1.38
N VAL A 85 -4.86 -1.75 1.53
CA VAL A 85 -6.25 -1.45 1.16
C VAL A 85 -6.89 -0.71 2.33
N ASN A 86 -6.91 0.62 2.25
CA ASN A 86 -7.32 1.53 3.31
C ASN A 86 -8.81 1.88 3.25
N LYS A 87 -9.33 2.45 4.34
CA LYS A 87 -10.75 2.80 4.52
C LYS A 87 -11.68 1.59 4.44
N MET A 88 -11.25 0.44 4.96
CA MET A 88 -12.10 -0.76 5.02
C MET A 88 -13.36 -0.55 5.86
N ASP A 89 -13.34 0.40 6.80
CA ASP A 89 -14.50 0.83 7.58
C ASP A 89 -15.58 1.52 6.74
N THR A 90 -15.22 2.09 5.57
CA THR A 90 -16.16 2.81 4.69
C THR A 90 -16.69 1.96 3.54
N THR A 91 -16.38 0.66 3.51
CA THR A 91 -16.97 -0.23 2.50
C THR A 91 -18.46 -0.46 2.80
N GLU A 92 -19.22 -0.93 1.81
CA GLU A 92 -20.63 -1.27 1.99
C GLU A 92 -20.82 -2.78 1.72
N PRO A 93 -21.06 -3.63 2.74
CA PRO A 93 -21.07 -3.32 4.19
C PRO A 93 -19.66 -3.01 4.73
N PRO A 94 -19.53 -2.39 5.93
CA PRO A 94 -18.23 -2.12 6.55
C PRO A 94 -17.38 -3.38 6.69
N PHE A 95 -16.08 -3.27 6.43
CA PHE A 95 -15.12 -4.37 6.45
C PHE A 95 -15.49 -5.53 5.52
N SER A 96 -16.02 -5.22 4.34
CA SER A 96 -16.48 -6.22 3.36
C SER A 96 -15.33 -7.03 2.76
N GLN A 97 -15.38 -8.36 2.95
CA GLN A 97 -14.45 -9.31 2.33
C GLN A 97 -14.52 -9.27 0.80
N SER A 98 -15.73 -9.25 0.24
CA SER A 98 -15.92 -9.28 -1.21
C SER A 98 -15.30 -8.06 -1.88
N ARG A 99 -15.42 -6.88 -1.26
CA ARG A 99 -14.80 -5.64 -1.75
C ARG A 99 -13.28 -5.72 -1.70
N PHE A 100 -12.72 -6.27 -0.63
CA PHE A 100 -11.27 -6.48 -0.54
C PHE A 100 -10.76 -7.44 -1.63
N GLU A 101 -11.44 -8.56 -1.86
CA GLU A 101 -11.05 -9.55 -2.87
C GLU A 101 -11.14 -8.99 -4.29
N GLU A 102 -12.16 -8.16 -4.58
CA GLU A 102 -12.28 -7.42 -5.84
C GLU A 102 -11.07 -6.50 -6.06
N ILE A 103 -10.77 -5.64 -5.07
CA ILE A 103 -9.63 -4.71 -5.12
C ILE A 103 -8.32 -5.47 -5.27
N GLN A 104 -8.12 -6.54 -4.49
CA GLN A 104 -6.94 -7.37 -4.54
C GLN A 104 -6.74 -7.93 -5.95
N LYS A 105 -7.79 -8.44 -6.59
CA LYS A 105 -7.73 -9.00 -7.94
C LYS A 105 -7.38 -7.94 -8.98
N GLU A 106 -8.02 -6.78 -8.93
CA GLU A 106 -7.79 -5.70 -9.89
C GLU A 106 -6.39 -5.09 -9.75
N VAL A 107 -5.98 -4.78 -8.51
CA VAL A 107 -4.66 -4.23 -8.22
C VAL A 107 -3.58 -5.26 -8.54
N SER A 108 -3.79 -6.55 -8.24
CA SER A 108 -2.86 -7.63 -8.63
C SER A 108 -2.65 -7.69 -10.14
N ALA A 109 -3.73 -7.61 -10.93
CA ALA A 109 -3.62 -7.58 -12.38
C ALA A 109 -2.88 -6.33 -12.87
N TYR A 110 -3.05 -5.21 -12.17
CA TYR A 110 -2.40 -3.95 -12.50
C TYR A 110 -0.90 -3.94 -12.17
N VAL A 111 -0.50 -4.34 -10.96
CA VAL A 111 0.93 -4.41 -10.58
C VAL A 111 1.69 -5.43 -11.42
N LYS A 112 1.03 -6.51 -11.86
CA LYS A 112 1.57 -7.47 -12.82
C LYS A 112 1.85 -6.83 -14.19
N LYS A 113 0.98 -5.93 -14.66
CA LYS A 113 1.19 -5.20 -15.92
C LYS A 113 2.34 -4.20 -15.82
N ILE A 114 2.58 -3.61 -14.65
CA ILE A 114 3.73 -2.73 -14.42
C ILE A 114 5.04 -3.53 -14.47
N GLY A 115 5.05 -4.73 -13.90
CA GLY A 115 6.22 -5.61 -13.87
C GLY A 115 6.50 -6.25 -12.51
N TYR A 116 5.73 -5.91 -11.48
CA TYR A 116 5.82 -6.60 -10.18
C TYR A 116 5.30 -8.03 -10.28
N ASN A 117 5.82 -8.92 -9.44
CA ASN A 117 5.27 -10.25 -9.25
C ASN A 117 4.20 -10.20 -8.14
N PRO A 118 2.90 -10.42 -8.43
CA PRO A 118 1.85 -10.35 -7.40
C PRO A 118 2.07 -11.33 -6.23
N ALA A 119 2.77 -12.45 -6.43
CA ALA A 119 3.06 -13.41 -5.37
C ALA A 119 4.04 -12.88 -4.31
N THR A 120 4.78 -11.79 -4.62
CA THR A 120 5.71 -11.15 -3.70
C THR A 120 5.13 -9.88 -3.07
N VAL A 121 3.87 -9.56 -3.34
CA VAL A 121 3.22 -8.31 -2.91
C VAL A 121 2.17 -8.65 -1.85
N PRO A 122 2.39 -8.33 -0.57
CA PRO A 122 1.37 -8.52 0.44
C PRO A 122 0.25 -7.47 0.27
N PHE A 123 -0.99 -7.95 0.40
CA PHE A 123 -2.19 -7.11 0.42
C PHE A 123 -2.75 -7.10 1.84
N VAL A 124 -2.77 -5.92 2.46
CA VAL A 124 -3.21 -5.76 3.85
C VAL A 124 -4.46 -4.88 3.88
N PRO A 125 -5.64 -5.40 4.29
CA PRO A 125 -6.80 -4.57 4.54
C PRO A 125 -6.60 -3.80 5.84
N ILE A 126 -6.67 -2.47 5.79
CA ILE A 126 -6.43 -1.58 6.92
C ILE A 126 -7.52 -0.51 7.04
N SER A 127 -7.66 0.03 8.25
CA SER A 127 -8.29 1.34 8.45
C SER A 127 -7.28 2.23 9.14
N GLY A 128 -6.71 3.20 8.40
CA GLY A 128 -5.76 4.14 8.96
C GLY A 128 -6.36 5.05 10.03
N TRP A 129 -7.69 5.25 10.00
CA TRP A 129 -8.39 6.08 10.99
C TRP A 129 -8.62 5.33 12.31
N ASN A 130 -9.08 4.08 12.23
CA ASN A 130 -9.38 3.26 13.41
C ASN A 130 -8.17 2.46 13.91
N GLY A 131 -7.09 2.37 13.12
CA GLY A 131 -5.88 1.60 13.43
C GLY A 131 -5.97 0.10 13.09
N ASP A 132 -7.06 -0.35 12.45
CA ASP A 132 -7.27 -1.76 12.11
C ASP A 132 -6.13 -2.32 11.23
N ASN A 133 -5.53 -3.44 11.65
CA ASN A 133 -4.43 -4.14 10.97
C ASN A 133 -3.17 -3.28 10.74
N MET A 134 -3.01 -2.13 11.39
CA MET A 134 -1.80 -1.30 11.28
C MET A 134 -0.64 -1.93 12.08
N LEU A 135 -0.84 -2.05 13.39
CA LEU A 135 0.13 -2.63 14.33
C LEU A 135 -0.34 -3.99 14.85
N GLU A 136 -1.63 -4.08 15.18
CA GLU A 136 -2.28 -5.26 15.74
C GLU A 136 -3.39 -5.78 14.82
N PRO A 137 -3.69 -7.09 14.82
CA PRO A 137 -4.78 -7.65 14.04
C PRO A 137 -6.14 -7.08 14.49
N SER A 138 -6.98 -6.71 13.52
CA SER A 138 -8.33 -6.22 13.77
C SER A 138 -9.30 -7.36 14.10
N SER A 139 -10.20 -7.10 15.05
CA SER A 139 -11.36 -7.95 15.33
C SER A 139 -12.52 -7.76 14.34
N ASN A 140 -12.53 -6.64 13.60
CA ASN A 140 -13.58 -6.29 12.64
C ASN A 140 -13.47 -7.08 11.33
N MET A 141 -12.30 -7.71 11.08
CA MET A 141 -12.03 -8.49 9.86
C MET A 141 -11.68 -9.95 10.19
N PRO A 142 -12.60 -10.74 10.82
CA PRO A 142 -12.32 -12.13 11.21
C PRO A 142 -12.11 -13.06 10.00
N TRP A 143 -12.58 -12.64 8.83
CA TRP A 143 -12.37 -13.33 7.56
C TRP A 143 -10.93 -13.20 7.06
N PHE A 144 -10.21 -12.13 7.41
CA PHE A 144 -8.84 -11.93 6.98
C PHE A 144 -7.89 -12.83 7.78
N LYS A 145 -7.40 -13.90 7.13
CA LYS A 145 -6.47 -14.86 7.77
C LYS A 145 -5.03 -14.37 7.81
N GLY A 146 -4.72 -13.36 7.01
CA GLY A 146 -3.37 -12.82 6.84
C GLY A 146 -3.02 -12.72 5.37
N TRP A 147 -2.02 -11.89 5.09
CA TRP A 147 -1.36 -11.88 3.79
C TRP A 147 -0.30 -12.98 3.77
N GLN A 148 0.00 -13.46 2.57
CA GLN A 148 1.08 -14.40 2.31
C GLN A 148 1.92 -13.83 1.16
N LEU A 149 3.24 -13.92 1.29
CA LEU A 149 4.16 -13.57 0.24
C LEU A 149 5.23 -14.65 0.12
N GLU A 150 5.65 -14.93 -1.12
CA GLU A 150 6.76 -15.84 -1.39
C GLU A 150 7.91 -15.05 -2.00
N ARG A 151 9.07 -15.05 -1.33
CA ARG A 151 10.25 -14.33 -1.79
C ARG A 151 11.46 -15.23 -1.70
N LYS A 152 12.16 -15.40 -2.84
CA LYS A 152 13.39 -16.22 -2.94
C LYS A 152 13.23 -17.64 -2.37
N GLY A 153 12.04 -18.24 -2.52
CA GLY A 153 11.73 -19.59 -2.01
C GLY A 153 11.38 -19.65 -0.52
N SER A 154 11.37 -18.53 0.21
CA SER A 154 10.85 -18.43 1.57
C SER A 154 9.42 -17.88 1.54
N LYS A 155 8.52 -18.52 2.31
CA LYS A 155 7.15 -18.06 2.50
C LYS A 155 7.08 -17.23 3.79
N PHE A 156 6.50 -16.05 3.69
CA PHE A 156 6.23 -15.18 4.83
C PHE A 156 4.73 -14.98 4.91
N GLU A 157 4.23 -14.89 6.13
CA GLU A 157 2.83 -14.63 6.43
C GLU A 157 2.72 -13.65 7.59
N GLY A 158 1.64 -12.88 7.59
CA GLY A 158 1.38 -11.93 8.65
C GLY A 158 -0.02 -11.34 8.51
N LYS A 159 -0.43 -10.56 9.51
CA LYS A 159 -1.78 -9.98 9.57
C LYS A 159 -1.80 -8.47 9.51
N THR A 160 -0.68 -7.82 9.79
CA THR A 160 -0.62 -6.37 9.96
C THR A 160 0.29 -5.73 8.93
N LEU A 161 0.14 -4.42 8.74
CA LEU A 161 1.00 -3.64 7.87
C LEU A 161 2.43 -3.59 8.42
N LEU A 162 2.58 -3.48 9.75
CA LEU A 162 3.89 -3.57 10.40
C LEU A 162 4.58 -4.91 10.12
N ALA A 163 3.85 -6.03 10.19
CA ALA A 163 4.40 -7.33 9.87
C ALA A 163 4.84 -7.43 8.40
N ALA A 164 4.12 -6.76 7.49
CA ALA A 164 4.47 -6.73 6.06
C ALA A 164 5.76 -5.94 5.79
N LEU A 165 6.03 -4.90 6.60
CA LEU A 165 7.28 -4.14 6.55
C LEU A 165 8.47 -4.90 7.12
N ASP A 166 8.24 -5.87 8.01
CA ASP A 166 9.28 -6.66 8.68
C ASP A 166 9.65 -7.96 7.93
N ALA A 167 8.98 -8.26 6.81
CA ALA A 167 9.12 -9.49 6.02
C ALA A 167 10.03 -9.30 4.78
#